data_AF-A0A358C6Z6-F1
#
_entry.id   AF-A0A358C6Z6-F1
#
_cell.length_a   1.000
_cell.length_b   1.000
_cell.length_c   1.000
_cell.angle_alpha   90.00
_cell.angle_beta   90.00
_cell.angle_gamma   90.00
#
_symmetry.space_group_name_H-M   'P 1'
#
loop_
_entity.id
_entity.type
_entity.pdbx_description
1 polymer ?
#
loop_
_entity_poly.entity_id
_entity_poly.type
_entity_poly.pdbx_seq_one_letter_code
_entity_poly.pdbx_strand_id
1 'polypeptide(L)' 'AGGYVPLATDWQDYAEQMLAVLSAEPALQNTVADYAPRPDTRPLTKFEQRGIRLGHGVWDLVFRRAG' A
#
# COMPACT_ATOMS: atom_id res chain seq x y z
N ALA A 1 22.26 -2.82 -2.04
CA ALA A 1 21.35 -1.70 -1.70
C ALA A 1 19.91 -2.23 -1.66
N GLY A 2 19.22 -2.08 -0.54
CA GLY A 2 17.84 -2.53 -0.34
C GLY A 2 16.86 -1.46 -0.81
N GLY A 3 16.02 -1.79 -1.80
CA GLY A 3 14.98 -0.89 -2.32
C GLY A 3 13.66 -1.07 -1.58
N TYR A 4 12.88 0.00 -1.50
CA TYR A 4 11.51 -0.01 -1.00
C TYR A 4 10.53 0.33 -2.13
N VAL A 5 9.37 -0.30 -2.11
CA VAL A 5 8.27 -0.07 -3.03
C VAL A 5 7.06 0.35 -2.18
N PRO A 6 6.84 1.67 -1.99
CA PRO A 6 5.62 2.18 -1.38
C PRO A 6 4.51 2.26 -2.44
N LEU A 7 3.35 1.68 -2.13
CA LEU A 7 2.14 1.77 -2.94
C LEU A 7 0.98 2.26 -2.07
N ALA A 8 0.00 2.92 -2.68
CA ALA A 8 -1.24 3.29 -2.02
C ALA A 8 -2.40 3.25 -3.01
N THR A 9 -3.58 2.83 -2.54
CA THR A 9 -4.81 2.82 -3.32
C THR A 9 -6.02 3.13 -2.44
N ASP A 10 -7.05 3.73 -3.02
CA ASP A 10 -8.34 4.05 -2.39
C ASP A 10 -9.45 3.05 -2.75
N TRP A 11 -9.09 1.92 -3.37
CA TRP A 11 -10.01 0.84 -3.76
C TRP A 11 -9.61 -0.49 -3.11
N GLN A 12 -10.48 -1.01 -2.25
CA GLN A 12 -10.23 -2.25 -1.48
C GLN A 12 -9.90 -3.45 -2.35
N ASP A 13 -10.73 -3.77 -3.36
CA ASP A 13 -10.50 -4.95 -4.22
C ASP A 13 -9.12 -4.88 -4.90
N TYR A 14 -8.71 -3.67 -5.27
CA TYR A 14 -7.40 -3.46 -5.87
C TYR A 14 -6.27 -3.59 -4.83
N ALA A 15 -6.48 -3.12 -3.60
CA ALA A 15 -5.55 -3.29 -2.50
C ALA A 15 -5.31 -4.78 -2.18
N GLU A 16 -6.37 -5.58 -2.16
CA GLU A 16 -6.31 -7.03 -1.93
C GLU A 16 -5.53 -7.73 -3.07
N GLN A 17 -5.79 -7.34 -4.32
CA GLN A 17 -5.04 -7.85 -5.47
C GLN A 17 -3.56 -7.45 -5.41
N MET A 18 -3.25 -6.19 -5.08
CA MET A 18 -1.87 -5.71 -4.91
C MET A 18 -1.15 -6.53 -3.85
N LEU A 19 -1.77 -6.73 -2.68
CA LEU A 19 -1.21 -7.53 -1.60
C LEU A 19 -0.94 -8.97 -2.05
N ALA A 20 -1.89 -9.61 -2.72
CA ALA A 20 -1.74 -10.99 -3.20
C ALA A 20 -0.61 -11.13 -4.22
N VAL A 21 -0.51 -10.22 -5.19
CA VAL A 21 0.54 -10.25 -6.22
C VAL A 21 1.91 -10.00 -5.61
N LEU A 22 2.05 -8.96 -4.78
CA LEU A 22 3.35 -8.59 -4.20
C LEU A 22 3.82 -9.61 -3.15
N SER A 23 2.90 -10.24 -2.43
CA SER A 23 3.24 -11.30 -1.46
C SER A 23 3.64 -12.62 -2.14
N ALA A 24 3.21 -12.83 -3.38
CA ALA A 24 3.60 -14.00 -4.17
C ALA A 24 4.98 -13.84 -4.86
N GLU A 25 5.53 -12.62 -4.92
CA GLU A 25 6.82 -12.33 -5.56
C GLU A 25 8.00 -12.64 -4.61
N PRO A 26 8.84 -13.65 -4.90
CA PRO A 26 9.94 -14.05 -4.00
C PRO A 26 11.00 -12.97 -3.78
N ALA A 27 11.18 -12.05 -4.73
CA ALA A 27 12.14 -10.94 -4.62
C ALA A 27 11.61 -9.78 -3.75
N LEU A 28 10.41 -9.88 -3.20
CA LEU A 28 9.79 -8.86 -2.36
C LEU A 28 9.39 -9.43 -1.01
N GLN A 29 9.49 -8.61 0.02
CA GLN A 29 9.02 -8.93 1.36
C GLN A 29 8.16 -7.78 1.88
N ASN A 30 6.94 -8.08 2.31
CA ASN A 30 6.10 -7.10 2.98
C ASN A 30 6.76 -6.66 4.29
N THR A 31 6.73 -5.36 4.56
CA THR A 31 7.27 -4.79 5.81
C THR A 31 6.33 -4.94 7.00
N VAL A 32 5.05 -5.21 6.74
CA VAL A 32 4.00 -5.45 7.73
C VAL A 32 3.21 -6.72 7.36
N ALA A 33 2.27 -7.15 8.21
CA ALA A 33 1.46 -8.34 7.94
C ALA A 33 0.54 -8.14 6.71
N ASP A 34 -0.18 -7.02 6.67
CA ASP A 34 -1.16 -6.73 5.62
C ASP A 34 -0.89 -5.34 5.01
N TYR A 35 -1.67 -4.33 5.41
CA TYR A 35 -1.57 -2.96 4.95
C TYR A 35 -0.78 -2.11 5.94
N ALA A 36 0.12 -1.29 5.42
CA ALA A 36 0.91 -0.37 6.23
C ALA A 36 0.01 0.77 6.74
N PRO A 37 0.24 1.28 7.96
CA PRO A 37 -0.38 2.52 8.39
C PRO A 37 0.09 3.64 7.46
N ARG A 38 -0.84 4.54 7.13
CA ARG A 38 -0.52 5.75 6.38
C ARG A 38 0.58 6.54 7.12
N PRO A 39 1.72 6.86 6.48
CA PRO A 39 2.74 7.68 7.12
C PRO A 39 2.25 9.12 7.32
N ASP A 40 2.54 9.71 8.49
CA ASP A 40 2.19 11.11 8.79
C ASP A 40 2.82 12.10 7.81
N THR A 41 3.93 11.72 7.18
CA THR A 41 4.65 12.53 6.19
C THR A 41 4.01 12.50 4.80
N ARG A 42 2.97 11.67 4.56
CA ARG A 42 2.35 11.51 3.24
C ARG A 42 1.18 12.50 3.08
N PRO A 43 1.30 13.54 2.24
CA PRO A 43 0.21 14.47 2.00
C PRO A 43 -0.99 13.76 1.36
N LEU A 44 -2.21 14.19 1.73
CA LEU A 44 -3.45 13.68 1.18
C LEU A 44 -3.60 14.12 -0.27
N THR A 45 -3.77 13.16 -1.18
CA THR A 45 -4.08 13.49 -2.57
C THR A 45 -5.57 13.85 -2.70
N LYS A 46 -5.93 14.54 -3.79
CA LYS A 46 -7.33 14.90 -4.06
C LYS A 46 -8.24 13.68 -4.25
N PHE A 47 -7.69 12.56 -4.76
CA PHE A 47 -8.43 11.31 -4.96
C PHE A 47 -8.75 10.65 -3.62
N GLU A 48 -7.76 10.58 -2.73
CA GLU A 48 -7.95 10.06 -1.37
C GLU A 48 -8.94 10.90 -0.55
N GLN A 49 -8.91 12.23 -0.68
CA GLN A 49 -9.90 13.09 -0.03
C GLN A 49 -11.33 12.77 -0.50
N ARG A 50 -11.51 12.50 -1.80
CA ARG A 50 -12.80 12.11 -2.35
C ARG A 50 -13.21 10.72 -1.85
N GLY A 51 -12.28 9.77 -1.82
CA GLY A 51 -12.50 8.42 -1.28
C GLY A 51 -12.97 8.45 0.16
N ILE A 52 -12.22 9.14 1.04
CA ILE A 52 -12.57 9.29 2.46
C ILE A 52 -13.94 9.95 2.63
N ARG A 53 -14.25 10.97 1.83
CA ARG A 53 -15.55 11.67 1.89
C ARG A 53 -16.73 10.79 1.49
N LEU A 54 -16.48 9.74 0.69
CA LEU A 54 -17.44 8.72 0.31
C LEU A 54 -17.42 7.50 1.25
N GLY A 55 -16.58 7.49 2.28
CA GLY A 55 -16.43 6.39 3.23
C GLY A 55 -15.47 5.28 2.76
N HIS A 56 -14.72 5.51 1.68
CA HIS A 56 -13.68 4.57 1.24
C HIS A 56 -12.41 4.75 2.08
N GLY A 57 -11.84 3.63 2.50
CA GLY A 57 -10.53 3.59 3.12
C GLY A 57 -9.42 3.96 2.13
N VAL A 58 -8.22 4.14 2.66
CA VAL A 58 -7.00 4.20 1.86
C VAL A 58 -6.09 3.10 2.40
N TRP A 59 -5.57 2.29 1.50
CA TRP A 59 -4.69 1.18 1.80
C TRP A 59 -3.29 1.50 1.31
N ASP A 60 -2.35 1.61 2.24
CA ASP A 60 -0.93 1.76 1.95
C ASP A 60 -0.26 0.37 2.03
N LEU A 61 0.68 0.09 1.13
CA LEU A 61 1.50 -1.12 1.14
C LEU A 61 2.96 -0.73 1.02
N VAL A 62 3.84 -1.36 1.80
CA VAL A 62 5.28 -1.09 1.74
C VAL A 62 6.01 -2.41 1.66
N PHE A 63 6.61 -2.68 0.50
CA PHE A 63 7.44 -3.84 0.27
C PHE A 63 8.91 -3.42 0.22
N ARG A 64 9.80 -4.30 0.68
CA ARG A 64 11.24 -4.16 0.48
C ARG A 64 11.73 -5.26 -0.44
N ARG A 65 12.80 -4.99 -1.18
CA ARG A 65 13.50 -6.02 -1.95
C ARG A 65 14.03 -7.09 -0.98
N ALA A 66 13.61 -8.34 -1.18
CA ALA A 66 14.20 -9.50 -0.52
C ALA A 66 15.64 -9.66 -1.02
N GLY A 67 16.57 -9.82 -0.09
CA GLY A 67 18.00 -9.94 -0.35
C GLY A 67 18.38 -11.34 -0.77
#